data_AF-A0A352KE36-F1
#
_entry.id   AF-A0A352KE36-F1
#
_cell.length_a   1.000
_cell.length_b   1.000
_cell.length_c   1.000
_cell.angle_alpha   90.00
_cell.angle_beta   90.00
_cell.angle_gamma   90.00
#
_symmetry.space_group_name_H-M   'P 1'
#
loop_
_entity.id
_entity.type
_entity.pdbx_description
1 polymer ?
#
loop_
_entity_poly.entity_id
_entity_poly.type
_entity_poly.pdbx_seq_one_letter_code
_entity_poly.pdbx_strand_id
1 'polypeptide(L)' 'MFISPAYAQAAGAAPSFFDAVIPLVLVFVILYFFLIRPQQKRVKQHREMVSNVRRGDTVVTAGGMIGKVTKVLE' A
#
# COMPACT_ATOMS: atom_id res chain seq x y z
N MET A 1 -21.63 -8.24 43.20
CA MET A 1 -21.93 -7.07 42.35
C MET A 1 -20.63 -6.31 42.12
N PHE A 2 -19.98 -6.50 40.97
CA PHE A 2 -18.82 -5.71 40.54
C PHE A 2 -19.29 -4.77 39.42
N ILE A 3 -19.79 -3.59 39.80
CA ILE A 3 -20.08 -2.55 38.83
C ILE A 3 -18.78 -1.79 38.57
N SER A 4 -18.27 -1.86 37.34
CA SER A 4 -17.14 -1.04 36.92
C SER A 4 -17.58 0.43 36.92
N PRO A 5 -16.77 1.36 37.46
CA PRO A 5 -17.10 2.77 37.36
C PRO A 5 -17.06 3.18 35.89
N ALA A 6 -18.21 3.60 35.35
CA ALA A 6 -18.29 4.22 34.04
C ALA A 6 -17.75 5.65 34.17
N TYR A 7 -16.60 5.92 33.56
CA TYR A 7 -16.07 7.28 33.45
C TYR A 7 -17.00 8.07 32.53
N ALA A 8 -17.82 8.95 33.11
CA ALA A 8 -18.51 9.98 32.36
C ALA A 8 -17.45 10.93 31.80
N GLN A 9 -17.15 10.79 30.50
CA GLN A 9 -16.26 11.70 29.80
C GLN A 9 -16.89 13.09 29.82
N ALA A 10 -16.38 13.97 30.69
CA ALA A 10 -16.76 15.37 30.69
C ALA A 10 -16.56 15.92 29.28
N ALA A 11 -17.53 16.69 28.78
CA ALA A 11 -17.43 17.37 27.51
C ALA A 11 -16.26 18.35 27.58
N GLY A 12 -15.09 17.90 27.10
CA GLY A 12 -13.95 18.77 26.85
C GLY A 12 -14.36 19.81 25.81
N ALA A 13 -13.76 21.00 25.90
CA ALA A 13 -13.93 22.07 24.93
C ALA A 13 -13.94 21.50 23.50
N ALA A 14 -14.86 21.97 22.66
CA ALA A 14 -15.01 21.47 21.29
C ALA A 14 -13.62 21.44 20.62
N PRO A 15 -13.14 20.25 20.20
CA PRO A 15 -11.81 20.13 19.63
C PRO A 15 -11.71 21.12 18.47
N SER A 16 -10.67 21.94 18.49
CA SER A 16 -10.44 22.88 17.40
C SER A 16 -10.30 22.08 16.11
N PHE A 17 -10.62 22.68 14.96
CA PHE A 17 -10.52 21.99 13.67
C PHE A 17 -9.13 21.34 13.47
N PHE A 18 -8.08 21.99 13.97
CA PHE A 18 -6.73 21.44 13.98
C PHE A 18 -6.60 20.16 14.82
N ASP A 19 -7.16 20.13 16.03
CA ASP A 19 -7.13 18.95 16.91
C ASP A 19 -7.86 17.74 16.31
N ALA A 20 -8.91 17.97 15.51
CA ALA A 20 -9.66 16.90 14.84
C ALA A 20 -8.98 16.40 13.55
N VAL A 21 -8.30 17.26 12.82
CA VAL A 21 -7.68 16.92 11.52
C VAL A 21 -6.30 16.27 11.70
N ILE A 22 -5.53 16.64 12.73
CA ILE A 22 -4.19 16.09 12.99
C ILE A 22 -4.20 14.55 13.06
N PRO A 23 -5.06 13.89 13.87
CA PRO A 23 -5.09 12.43 13.95
C PRO A 23 -5.45 11.78 12.61
N LEU A 24 -6.41 12.36 11.88
CA LEU A 24 -6.85 11.85 10.59
C LEU A 24 -5.72 11.87 9.56
N VAL A 25 -5.03 13.01 9.42
CA VAL A 25 -3.90 13.17 8.51
C VAL A 25 -2.75 12.25 8.93
N LEU A 26 -2.48 12.11 10.22
CA LEU A 26 -1.41 11.24 10.72
C LEU A 26 -1.66 9.77 10.35
N VAL A 27 -2.89 9.28 10.51
CA VAL A 27 -3.28 7.93 10.06
C VAL A 27 -3.10 7.77 8.55
N PHE A 28 -3.56 8.75 7.76
CA PHE A 28 -3.38 8.73 6.30
C PHE A 28 -1.90 8.70 5.90
N VAL A 29 -1.06 9.50 6.56
CA VAL A 29 0.39 9.55 6.29
C VAL A 29 1.05 8.21 6.60
N ILE A 30 0.71 7.58 7.73
CA ILE A 30 1.24 6.25 8.09
C ILE A 30 0.80 5.21 7.06
N LEU A 31 -0.50 5.13 6.75
CA LEU A 31 -1.02 4.15 5.79
C LEU A 31 -0.43 4.36 4.38
N TYR A 32 -0.29 5.61 3.94
CA TYR A 32 0.33 5.96 2.67
C TYR A 32 1.79 5.51 2.61
N PHE A 33 2.56 5.80 3.65
CA PHE A 33 3.98 5.50 3.65
C PHE A 33 4.27 4.00 3.84
N PHE A 34 3.50 3.31 4.69
CA PHE A 34 3.71 1.89 4.99
C PHE A 34 3.07 0.94 3.99
N LEU A 35 1.93 1.27 3.39
CA LEU A 35 1.22 0.37 2.49
C LEU A 35 1.38 0.79 1.03
N ILE A 36 1.03 2.04 0.72
CA ILE A 36 0.96 2.52 -0.66
C ILE A 36 2.35 2.60 -1.29
N ARG A 37 3.35 3.16 -0.59
CA ARG A 37 4.72 3.26 -1.09
C ARG A 37 5.36 1.91 -1.45
N PRO A 38 5.35 0.87 -0.59
CA PRO A 38 5.92 -0.43 -0.98
C PRO A 38 5.10 -1.14 -2.05
N GLN A 39 3.77 -0.98 -2.07
CA GLN A 39 2.95 -1.52 -3.16
C GLN A 39 3.32 -0.90 -4.51
N GLN A 40 3.42 0.43 -4.58
CA GLN A 40 3.86 1.13 -5.80
C GLN A 40 5.23 0.66 -6.26
N LYS A 41 6.18 0.43 -5.33
CA LYS A 41 7.51 -0.09 -5.67
C LYS A 41 7.45 -1.48 -6.32
N ARG A 42 6.65 -2.41 -5.77
CA ARG A 42 6.48 -3.76 -6.34
C ARG A 42 5.84 -3.72 -7.73
N VAL A 43 4.80 -2.91 -7.91
CA VAL A 43 4.14 -2.76 -9.23
C VAL A 43 5.10 -2.16 -10.25
N LYS A 44 5.87 -1.14 -9.87
CA LYS A 44 6.88 -0.53 -10.75
C LYS A 44 7.95 -1.55 -11.16
N GLN A 45 8.49 -2.31 -10.21
CA GLN A 45 9.48 -3.36 -10.49
C GLN A 45 8.94 -4.43 -11.43
N HIS A 46 7.68 -4.86 -11.25
CA HIS A 46 7.06 -5.83 -12.14
C HIS A 46 6.89 -5.26 -13.56
N ARG A 47 6.47 -4.00 -13.69
CA ARG A 47 6.38 -3.31 -14.99
C ARG A 47 7.75 -3.19 -15.65
N GLU A 48 8.78 -2.79 -14.91
CA GLU A 48 10.16 -2.71 -15.42
C GLU A 48 10.70 -4.07 -15.85
N MET A 49 10.43 -5.13 -15.09
CA MET A 49 10.80 -6.50 -15.45
C MET A 49 10.16 -6.90 -16.78
N VAL A 50 8.87 -6.63 -16.97
CA VAL A 50 8.15 -6.95 -18.22
C VAL A 50 8.64 -6.08 -19.38
N SER A 51 8.90 -4.78 -19.17
CA SER A 51 9.37 -3.89 -20.23
C SER A 51 10.79 -4.21 -20.71
N ASN A 52 11.62 -4.76 -19.83
CA ASN A 52 12.99 -5.16 -20.17
C ASN A 52 13.06 -6.47 -20.96
N VAL A 53 11.96 -7.22 -21.06
CA VAL A 53 11.91 -8.46 -21.85
C VAL A 53 12.01 -8.13 -23.33
N ARG A 54 13.01 -8.69 -24.00
CA ARG A 54 13.24 -8.53 -25.44
C ARG A 54 12.98 -9.83 -26.19
N ARG A 55 12.80 -9.70 -27.51
CA ARG A 55 12.71 -10.86 -28.40
C ARG A 55 14.02 -11.64 -28.32
N GLY A 56 13.92 -12.92 -28.06
CA GLY A 56 15.06 -13.81 -27.89
C GLY A 56 15.43 -14.13 -26.45
N ASP A 57 14.86 -13.44 -25.46
CA ASP A 57 15.13 -13.71 -24.05
C ASP A 57 14.44 -15.01 -23.60
N THR A 58 15.13 -15.77 -22.74
CA THR A 58 14.56 -16.92 -22.06
C THR A 58 13.89 -16.44 -20.78
N VAL A 59 12.57 -16.60 -20.69
CA VAL A 59 11.77 -16.14 -19.55
C VAL A 59 11.08 -17.32 -18.88
N VAL A 60 10.92 -17.23 -17.56
CA VAL A 60 10.10 -18.16 -16.79
C VAL A 60 8.74 -17.50 -16.58
N THR A 61 7.71 -18.15 -17.10
CA THR A 61 6.32 -17.69 -16.93
C THR A 61 5.83 -17.97 -15.52
N ALA A 62 4.74 -17.31 -15.09
CA ALA A 62 4.15 -17.54 -13.77
C ALA A 62 3.71 -18.99 -13.52
N GLY A 63 3.49 -19.77 -14.59
CA GLY A 63 3.18 -21.20 -14.53
C GLY A 63 4.40 -22.13 -14.46
N GLY A 64 5.62 -21.60 -14.32
CA GLY A 64 6.85 -22.38 -14.27
C GLY A 64 7.37 -22.86 -15.64
N MET A 65 6.72 -22.47 -16.74
CA MET A 65 7.20 -22.82 -18.09
C MET A 65 8.35 -21.90 -18.49
N ILE A 66 9.45 -22.51 -18.94
CA ILE A 66 10.63 -21.83 -19.48
C ILE A 66 10.46 -21.75 -21.00
N GLY A 67 10.45 -20.54 -21.55
CA GLY A 67 10.24 -20.31 -22.97
C GLY A 67 11.08 -19.15 -23.50
N LYS A 68 11.36 -19.17 -24.82
CA LYS A 68 12.04 -18.09 -25.52
C LYS A 68 11.02 -17.12 -26.11
N VAL A 69 11.21 -15.82 -25.88
CA VAL A 69 10.28 -14.78 -26.33
C VAL A 69 10.39 -14.58 -27.84
N THR A 70 9.39 -15.02 -28.60
CA THR A 70 9.38 -14.88 -30.08
C THR A 70 8.98 -13.47 -30.52
N LYS A 71 8.02 -12.85 -29.83
CA LYS A 71 7.50 -11.52 -30.15
C LYS A 71 6.94 -10.88 -28.88
N VAL A 72 7.33 -9.64 -28.61
CA VAL A 72 6.68 -8.78 -27.61
C VAL A 72 5.66 -7.93 -28.38
N LEU A 73 4.40 -8.00 -27.98
CA LEU A 73 3.34 -7.10 -28.44
C LEU A 73 3.27 -6.00 -27.38
N GLU A 74 3.46 -4.75 -27.82
CA GLU A 74 3.44 -3.56 -26.97
C GLU A 74 2.04 -3.28 -26.44
#